data_AF-C4IYI5-F1
#
_entry.id   AF-C4IYI5-F1
#
_cell.length_a   1.000
_cell.length_b   1.000
_cell.length_c   1.000
_cell.angle_alpha   90.00
_cell.angle_beta   90.00
_cell.angle_gamma   90.00
#
_symmetry.space_group_name_H-M   'P 1'
#
loop_
_entity.id
_entity.type
_entity.pdbx_description
1 polymer ?
#
loop_
_entity_poly.entity_id
_entity_poly.type
_entity_poly.pdbx_seq_one_letter_code
_entity_poly.pdbx_strand_id
1 'polypeptide(L)'
;MPDLPCDGDGVCMVCRVTSPPEVDLLHCSTCATPWHSPCLSKAPALADAASWSCPDCSLDSATVAAPSAPANTLVAAIRAIESDNTLSDQEKARRRQALLAGDAPDVADDDDAADDTLEIVGKNFSCVFCMKLPERPVTTPCGHNFCLKCFQKWIQSKKRTCGKCRAPIPAKMAEQPRINSALVEVIRMAKISKNHNSAGSAVPYHYMRNDDRPDKAFTTDRAKKAGKANASSGQIFVTIAPDHFGPILAENDPRRNMGVRVGETWEDRLECRQWGAHFPHVAGIAGQSTHGAQSVALSGGYEDDEDHGEWFLYTGSGGRDLSGNKRTNKEQSSDQKFEKLNAALRISCLKGYPVRVVRSHKEKRSSYAPESGVRYDGVYRIEKCWRKIGIQVT
;
A
#
# COMPACT_ATOMS: atom_id res chain seq x y z
N MET A 1 11.96 6.65 33.76
CA MET A 1 10.97 7.17 32.79
C MET A 1 10.14 5.99 32.30
N PRO A 2 8.86 6.18 31.92
CA PRO A 2 8.09 5.07 31.34
C PRO A 2 8.69 4.67 29.99
N ASP A 3 8.87 3.37 29.77
CA ASP A 3 9.20 2.84 28.46
C ASP A 3 7.96 3.02 27.58
N LEU A 4 8.08 3.84 26.53
CA LEU A 4 7.01 4.10 25.57
C LEU A 4 7.46 3.78 24.13
N PRO A 5 6.58 3.23 23.29
CA PRO A 5 6.92 2.94 21.90
C PRO A 5 7.03 4.21 21.04
N CYS A 6 7.41 4.04 19.78
CA CYS A 6 7.18 5.06 18.76
C CYS A 6 5.69 5.09 18.39
N ASP A 7 5.15 6.27 18.12
CA ASP A 7 3.76 6.43 17.68
C ASP A 7 3.58 6.09 16.19
N GLY A 8 2.34 6.20 15.70
CA GLY A 8 1.97 5.84 14.32
C GLY A 8 2.57 6.74 13.25
N ASP A 9 3.13 7.89 13.63
CA ASP A 9 3.84 8.82 12.75
C ASP A 9 5.36 8.61 12.82
N GLY A 10 5.81 7.57 13.55
CA GLY A 10 7.22 7.23 13.72
C GLY A 10 7.95 8.14 14.71
N VAL A 11 7.23 8.85 15.59
CA VAL A 11 7.82 9.73 16.60
C VAL A 11 8.04 8.96 17.90
N CYS A 12 9.23 9.04 18.48
CA CYS A 12 9.49 8.47 19.79
C CYS A 12 8.68 9.19 20.86
N MET A 13 7.82 8.47 21.59
CA MET A 13 6.96 9.08 22.61
C MET A 13 7.71 9.52 23.89
N VAL A 14 8.99 9.13 24.04
CA VAL A 14 9.85 9.56 25.16
C VAL A 14 10.61 10.84 24.80
N CYS A 15 11.43 10.81 23.75
CA CYS A 15 12.32 11.93 23.39
C CYS A 15 11.78 12.84 22.27
N ARG A 16 10.62 12.53 21.70
CA ARG A 16 9.96 13.29 20.60
C ARG A 16 10.76 13.36 19.30
N VAL A 17 11.79 12.54 19.13
CA VAL A 17 12.51 12.39 17.85
C VAL A 17 11.57 11.81 16.80
N THR A 18 11.42 12.53 15.70
CA THR A 18 10.68 12.10 14.52
C THR A 18 11.58 11.21 13.66
N SER A 19 11.11 10.00 13.34
CA SER A 19 11.83 9.04 12.51
C SER A 19 13.25 8.74 13.01
N PRO A 20 13.39 8.07 14.17
CA PRO A 20 14.66 7.52 14.61
C PRO A 20 15.41 6.76 13.51
N PRO A 21 16.76 6.79 13.49
CA PRO A 21 17.56 5.93 12.62
C PRO A 21 17.16 4.45 12.80
N GLU A 22 17.17 3.67 11.71
CA GLU A 22 16.75 2.26 11.74
C GLU A 22 17.61 1.42 12.71
N VAL A 23 18.88 1.79 12.88
CA VAL A 23 19.82 1.19 13.85
C VAL A 23 19.38 1.40 15.30
N ASP A 24 18.64 2.47 15.57
CA ASP A 24 18.12 2.81 16.89
C ASP A 24 16.68 2.30 17.10
N LEU A 25 16.10 1.61 16.12
CA LEU A 25 14.76 1.05 16.19
C LEU A 25 14.80 -0.43 16.55
N LEU A 26 14.09 -0.77 17.63
CA LEU A 26 13.88 -2.13 18.09
C LEU A 26 12.41 -2.52 17.89
N HIS A 27 12.15 -3.67 17.26
CA HIS A 27 10.79 -4.14 17.01
C HIS A 27 10.45 -5.31 17.93
N CYS A 28 9.29 -5.23 18.60
CA CYS A 28 8.82 -6.33 19.45
C CYS A 28 8.50 -7.57 18.60
N SER A 29 9.06 -8.73 18.94
CA SER A 29 8.84 -10.01 18.25
C SER A 29 7.37 -10.48 18.30
N THR A 30 6.60 -10.04 19.29
CA THR A 30 5.20 -10.43 19.50
C THR A 30 4.21 -9.49 18.80
N CYS A 31 4.42 -8.17 18.88
CA CYS A 31 3.46 -7.16 18.39
C CYS A 31 4.00 -6.27 17.28
N ALA A 32 5.25 -6.45 16.84
CA ALA A 32 5.95 -5.69 15.82
C ALA A 32 5.99 -4.16 16.04
N THR A 33 5.64 -3.69 17.25
CA THR A 33 5.65 -2.26 17.56
C THR A 33 7.09 -1.76 17.59
N PRO A 34 7.42 -0.64 16.92
CA PRO A 34 8.75 -0.03 16.96
C PRO A 34 8.99 0.72 18.27
N TRP A 35 10.19 0.57 18.81
CA TRP A 35 10.66 1.20 20.03
C TRP A 35 11.99 1.88 19.75
N HIS A 36 12.17 3.05 20.34
CA HIS A 36 13.43 3.77 20.23
C HIS A 36 14.39 3.19 21.28
N SER A 37 15.33 2.36 20.83
CA SER A 37 16.26 1.59 21.68
C SER A 37 17.00 2.46 22.70
N PRO A 38 17.52 3.65 22.37
CA PRO A 38 18.20 4.53 23.34
C PRO A 38 17.28 5.08 24.44
N CYS A 39 15.97 5.03 24.25
CA CYS A 39 14.97 5.49 25.21
C CYS A 39 14.38 4.36 26.08
N LEU A 40 14.81 3.11 25.86
CA LEU A 40 14.42 1.97 26.69
C LEU A 40 15.22 1.95 27.99
N SER A 41 14.53 1.73 29.11
CA SER A 41 15.15 1.53 30.42
C SER A 41 16.06 0.30 30.47
N LYS A 42 15.76 -0.71 29.65
CA LYS A 42 16.54 -1.94 29.50
C LYS A 42 16.51 -2.45 28.05
N ALA A 43 17.40 -1.93 27.23
CA ALA A 43 17.60 -2.45 25.87
C ALA A 43 18.23 -3.86 25.90
N PRO A 44 17.82 -4.78 24.99
CA PRO A 44 18.47 -6.09 24.86
C PRO A 44 19.88 -5.94 24.28
N ALA A 45 20.71 -6.96 24.47
CA ALA A 45 21.95 -7.06 23.69
C ALA A 45 21.61 -7.22 22.20
N LEU A 46 22.52 -6.81 21.32
CA LEU A 46 22.31 -6.84 19.86
C LEU A 46 21.93 -8.25 19.34
N ALA A 47 22.47 -9.30 19.96
CA ALA A 47 22.17 -10.69 19.62
C ALA A 47 20.71 -11.10 19.92
N ASP A 48 20.07 -10.44 20.90
CA ASP A 48 18.73 -10.79 21.39
C ASP A 48 17.62 -9.90 20.79
N ALA A 49 18.01 -8.91 19.97
CA ALA A 49 17.10 -7.91 19.41
C ALA A 49 15.97 -8.53 18.56
N ALA A 50 16.26 -9.63 17.84
CA ALA A 50 15.28 -10.31 16.98
C ALA A 50 14.19 -11.06 17.77
N SER A 51 14.49 -11.49 19.00
CA SER A 51 13.56 -12.23 19.87
C SER A 51 12.95 -11.37 20.98
N TRP A 52 13.35 -10.10 21.07
CA TRP A 52 12.93 -9.22 22.16
C TRP A 52 11.42 -8.95 22.17
N SER A 53 10.80 -9.10 23.33
CA SER A 53 9.39 -8.79 23.58
C SER A 53 9.26 -7.50 24.39
N CYS A 54 8.34 -6.62 23.99
CA CYS A 54 8.12 -5.37 24.70
C CYS A 54 7.45 -5.58 26.07
N PRO A 55 7.57 -4.62 27.01
CA PRO A 55 6.94 -4.71 28.33
C PRO A 55 5.43 -4.99 28.29
N ASP A 56 4.72 -4.48 27.28
CA ASP A 56 3.29 -4.74 27.09
C ASP A 56 2.97 -6.19 26.70
N CYS A 57 3.92 -6.90 26.07
CA CYS A 57 3.77 -8.29 25.65
C CYS A 57 4.39 -9.29 26.64
N SER A 58 5.29 -8.84 27.52
CA SER A 58 6.00 -9.69 28.49
C SER A 58 5.24 -9.92 29.81
N LEU A 59 4.15 -9.19 30.07
CA LEU A 59 3.46 -9.21 31.36
C LEU A 59 2.47 -10.39 31.57
N ASP A 60 2.28 -11.29 30.59
CA ASP A 60 1.24 -12.34 30.63
C ASP A 60 1.73 -13.75 31.06
N SER A 61 2.98 -13.93 31.50
CA SER A 61 3.45 -15.26 31.95
C SER A 61 3.03 -15.68 33.37
N ALA A 62 2.18 -14.92 34.08
CA ALA A 62 1.72 -15.29 35.42
C ALA A 62 0.17 -15.24 35.57
N THR A 63 -0.44 -16.43 35.45
CA THR A 63 -1.66 -16.92 36.13
C THR A 63 -2.91 -16.05 36.16
N VAL A 64 -4.02 -16.49 35.54
CA VAL A 64 -5.34 -16.69 36.21
C VAL A 64 -6.21 -17.69 35.43
N ALA A 65 -6.84 -18.61 36.17
CA ALA A 65 -7.78 -19.63 35.73
C ALA A 65 -9.11 -19.09 35.15
N ALA A 66 -9.73 -19.91 34.30
CA ALA A 66 -10.95 -19.64 33.54
C ALA A 66 -12.26 -19.72 34.35
N PRO A 67 -13.34 -19.12 33.82
CA PRO A 67 -14.53 -19.92 33.58
C PRO A 67 -15.03 -19.86 32.13
N SER A 68 -15.84 -20.87 31.82
CA SER A 68 -16.25 -21.45 30.55
C SER A 68 -17.02 -20.56 29.57
N ALA A 69 -16.61 -20.60 28.30
CA ALA A 69 -17.41 -20.26 27.12
C ALA A 69 -16.98 -21.18 25.94
N PRO A 70 -17.86 -21.49 24.98
CA PRO A 70 -17.65 -22.53 23.95
C PRO A 70 -16.50 -22.25 22.95
N ALA A 71 -15.89 -21.07 23.03
CA ALA A 71 -14.68 -20.76 22.26
C ALA A 71 -13.42 -21.43 22.83
N ASN A 72 -13.36 -21.70 24.14
CA ASN A 72 -12.18 -22.30 24.77
C ASN A 72 -12.00 -23.78 24.42
N THR A 73 -13.09 -24.51 24.14
CA THR A 73 -13.04 -25.93 23.73
C THR A 73 -12.54 -26.10 22.30
N LEU A 74 -12.95 -25.21 21.37
CA LEU A 74 -12.48 -25.25 19.98
C LEU A 74 -10.98 -24.93 19.88
N VAL A 75 -10.52 -23.92 20.63
CA VAL A 75 -9.09 -23.55 20.67
C VAL A 75 -8.24 -24.66 21.31
N ALA A 76 -8.73 -25.31 22.36
CA ALA A 76 -8.06 -26.46 22.96
C ALA A 76 -7.96 -27.65 21.98
N ALA A 77 -9.03 -27.92 21.24
CA ALA A 77 -9.07 -29.01 20.25
C ALA A 77 -8.13 -28.74 19.05
N ILE A 78 -8.07 -27.50 18.55
CA ILE A 78 -7.16 -27.11 17.47
C ILE A 78 -5.69 -27.20 17.94
N ARG A 79 -5.39 -26.73 19.16
CA ARG A 79 -4.03 -26.84 19.72
C ARG A 79 -3.58 -28.27 19.92
N ALA A 80 -4.48 -29.17 20.35
CA ALA A 80 -4.17 -30.59 20.48
C ALA A 80 -3.78 -31.23 19.13
N ILE A 81 -4.48 -30.88 18.04
CA ILE A 81 -4.17 -31.35 16.68
C ILE A 81 -2.84 -30.81 16.18
N GLU A 82 -2.53 -29.54 16.45
CA GLU A 82 -1.24 -28.93 16.08
C GLU A 82 -0.07 -29.64 16.78
N SER A 83 -0.24 -29.97 18.06
CA SER A 83 0.80 -30.59 18.90
C SER A 83 1.01 -32.10 18.69
N ASP A 84 0.14 -32.76 17.92
CA ASP A 84 0.27 -34.19 17.67
C ASP A 84 1.31 -34.47 16.58
N ASN A 85 2.49 -34.94 16.98
CA ASN A 85 3.60 -35.19 16.08
C ASN A 85 3.45 -36.49 15.26
N THR A 86 2.39 -37.27 15.50
CA THR A 86 2.09 -38.50 14.74
C THR A 86 1.26 -38.24 13.49
N LEU A 87 0.70 -37.04 13.35
CA LEU A 87 -0.13 -36.64 12.21
C LEU A 87 0.69 -35.86 11.19
N SER A 88 0.50 -36.15 9.91
CA SER A 88 1.01 -35.31 8.83
C SER A 88 0.28 -33.97 8.81
N ASP A 89 0.92 -32.93 8.27
CA ASP A 89 0.31 -31.60 8.19
C ASP A 89 -1.03 -31.59 7.45
N GLN A 90 -1.16 -32.46 6.44
CA GLN A 90 -2.39 -32.65 5.69
C GLN A 90 -3.52 -33.24 6.55
N GLU A 91 -3.19 -34.23 7.39
CA GLU A 91 -4.16 -34.86 8.31
C GLU A 91 -4.56 -33.90 9.43
N LYS A 92 -3.62 -33.11 9.93
CA LYS A 92 -3.92 -32.04 10.88
C LYS A 92 -4.88 -31.00 10.30
N ALA A 93 -4.68 -30.60 9.05
CA ALA A 93 -5.56 -29.65 8.36
C ALA A 93 -6.98 -30.21 8.19
N ARG A 94 -7.10 -31.48 7.75
CA ARG A 94 -8.39 -32.17 7.60
C ARG A 94 -9.17 -32.22 8.92
N ARG A 95 -8.50 -32.57 10.03
CA ARG A 95 -9.15 -32.64 11.36
C ARG A 95 -9.60 -31.28 11.89
N ARG A 96 -8.84 -30.20 11.61
CA ARG A 96 -9.26 -28.83 11.95
C ARG A 96 -10.50 -28.41 11.19
N GLN A 97 -10.57 -28.71 9.89
CA GLN A 97 -11.74 -28.44 9.08
C GLN A 97 -12.98 -29.20 9.58
N ALA A 98 -12.85 -30.48 9.93
CA ALA A 98 -13.95 -31.27 10.48
C ALA A 98 -14.47 -30.71 11.82
N LEU A 99 -13.58 -30.28 12.72
CA LEU A 99 -13.97 -29.64 13.99
C LEU A 99 -14.72 -28.32 13.81
N LEU A 100 -14.49 -27.63 12.69
CA LEU A 100 -15.14 -26.35 12.38
C LEU A 100 -16.49 -26.54 11.67
N ALA A 101 -16.70 -27.68 11.00
CA ALA A 101 -17.88 -27.92 10.16
C ALA A 101 -19.09 -28.51 10.92
N GLY A 102 -18.90 -29.35 11.95
CA GLY A 102 -20.01 -30.07 12.61
C GLY A 102 -20.65 -31.14 11.69
N ASP A 103 -21.04 -32.29 12.25
CA ASP A 103 -21.45 -33.49 11.48
C ASP A 103 -22.52 -33.21 10.40
N ALA A 104 -22.11 -33.32 9.13
CA ALA A 104 -22.97 -33.56 7.97
C ALA A 104 -22.18 -34.41 6.94
N PRO A 105 -22.83 -35.36 6.24
CA PRO A 105 -22.13 -36.38 5.46
C PRO A 105 -21.74 -35.92 4.05
N ASP A 106 -20.74 -36.63 3.51
CA ASP A 106 -20.04 -36.42 2.24
C ASP A 106 -20.95 -36.13 1.03
N VAL A 107 -20.65 -35.03 0.34
CA VAL A 107 -20.98 -34.82 -1.08
C VAL A 107 -19.71 -34.42 -1.84
N ALA A 108 -19.57 -35.05 -3.00
CA ALA A 108 -18.38 -35.11 -3.83
C ALA A 108 -17.95 -33.76 -4.44
N ASP A 109 -16.64 -33.69 -4.73
CA ASP A 109 -15.91 -32.73 -5.57
C ASP A 109 -16.69 -31.50 -6.06
N ASP A 110 -16.52 -30.38 -5.36
CA ASP A 110 -16.69 -29.04 -5.91
C ASP A 110 -15.71 -28.06 -5.21
N ASP A 111 -14.98 -27.30 -6.04
CA ASP A 111 -13.87 -26.40 -5.72
C ASP A 111 -14.26 -25.11 -4.93
N ASP A 112 -15.40 -25.09 -4.23
CA ASP A 112 -15.98 -23.87 -3.64
C ASP A 112 -16.13 -23.88 -2.10
N ALA A 113 -15.45 -24.79 -1.39
CA ALA A 113 -15.52 -24.83 0.08
C ALA A 113 -14.65 -23.79 0.83
N ALA A 114 -13.84 -22.99 0.11
CA ALA A 114 -12.86 -22.08 0.73
C ALA A 114 -13.36 -20.63 0.93
N ASP A 115 -14.46 -20.23 0.30
CA ASP A 115 -15.06 -18.89 0.48
C ASP A 115 -15.74 -18.74 1.86
N ASP A 116 -16.11 -19.87 2.47
CA ASP A 116 -17.02 -19.90 3.62
C ASP A 116 -16.36 -19.44 4.93
N THR A 117 -15.10 -19.80 5.20
CA THR A 117 -14.47 -19.50 6.52
C THR A 117 -14.19 -18.01 6.77
N LEU A 118 -13.82 -17.24 5.74
CA LEU A 118 -13.57 -15.79 5.87
C LEU A 118 -14.87 -14.98 5.77
N GLU A 119 -15.89 -15.46 5.05
CA GLU A 119 -17.23 -14.90 5.14
C GLU A 119 -17.83 -15.11 6.54
N ILE A 120 -17.67 -16.30 7.13
CA ILE A 120 -18.16 -16.62 8.48
C ILE A 120 -17.44 -15.75 9.54
N VAL A 121 -16.12 -15.56 9.43
CA VAL A 121 -15.35 -14.69 10.36
C VAL A 121 -15.63 -13.20 10.10
N GLY A 122 -15.77 -12.79 8.85
CA GLY A 122 -16.08 -11.40 8.45
C GLY A 122 -17.48 -10.94 8.87
N LYS A 123 -18.49 -11.81 8.73
CA LYS A 123 -19.87 -11.55 9.18
C LYS A 123 -19.98 -11.55 10.70
N ASN A 124 -19.24 -12.42 11.40
CA ASN A 124 -19.36 -12.56 12.86
C ASN A 124 -18.50 -11.59 13.69
N PHE A 125 -17.38 -11.08 13.15
CA PHE A 125 -16.42 -10.29 13.95
C PHE A 125 -16.18 -8.85 13.46
N SER A 126 -17.00 -8.29 12.56
CA SER A 126 -16.79 -6.93 12.04
C SER A 126 -16.95 -5.82 13.10
N CYS A 127 -16.09 -4.80 13.00
CA CYS A 127 -16.18 -3.59 13.83
C CYS A 127 -17.25 -2.65 13.27
N VAL A 128 -18.30 -2.35 14.06
CA VAL A 128 -19.42 -1.50 13.60
C VAL A 128 -19.04 -0.04 13.31
N PHE A 129 -17.92 0.43 13.84
CA PHE A 129 -17.49 1.83 13.66
C PHE A 129 -16.77 2.06 12.33
N CYS A 130 -16.00 1.09 11.86
CA CYS A 130 -15.22 1.20 10.61
C CYS A 130 -15.66 0.19 9.54
N MET A 131 -16.60 -0.70 9.87
CA MET A 131 -17.16 -1.74 9.00
C MET A 131 -16.11 -2.72 8.44
N LYS A 132 -14.97 -2.88 9.14
CA LYS A 132 -13.86 -3.77 8.77
C LYS A 132 -13.62 -4.82 9.85
N LEU A 133 -12.85 -5.85 9.52
CA LEU A 133 -12.28 -6.76 10.53
C LEU A 133 -11.47 -5.95 11.56
N PRO A 134 -11.71 -6.14 12.88
CA PRO A 134 -11.08 -5.35 13.92
C PRO A 134 -9.56 -5.47 13.88
N GLU A 135 -8.90 -4.32 13.87
CA GLU A 135 -7.47 -4.21 14.08
C GLU A 135 -7.21 -3.94 15.57
N ARG A 136 -6.38 -4.78 16.20
CA ARG A 136 -6.18 -4.80 17.67
C ARG A 136 -7.55 -4.86 18.39
N PRO A 137 -8.30 -5.97 18.23
CA PRO A 137 -9.65 -6.11 18.77
C PRO A 137 -9.69 -5.91 20.28
N VAL A 138 -10.65 -5.13 20.74
CA VAL A 138 -11.09 -5.04 22.13
C VAL A 138 -12.46 -5.71 22.21
N THR A 139 -12.57 -6.72 23.07
CA THR A 139 -13.83 -7.45 23.29
C THR A 139 -14.51 -6.90 24.53
N THR A 140 -15.72 -6.36 24.33
CA THR A 140 -16.58 -5.92 25.44
C THR A 140 -17.14 -7.09 26.22
N PRO A 141 -17.58 -6.91 27.49
CA PRO A 141 -18.18 -7.99 28.28
C PRO A 141 -19.43 -8.60 27.64
N CYS A 142 -20.12 -7.86 26.78
CA CYS A 142 -21.22 -8.37 25.98
C CYS A 142 -20.78 -9.16 24.73
N GLY A 143 -19.48 -9.45 24.57
CA GLY A 143 -18.93 -10.28 23.50
C GLY A 143 -18.67 -9.56 22.18
N HIS A 144 -19.01 -8.28 22.06
CA HIS A 144 -18.78 -7.51 20.82
C HIS A 144 -17.36 -6.98 20.70
N ASN A 145 -16.87 -6.97 19.46
CA ASN A 145 -15.46 -6.72 19.13
C ASN A 145 -15.32 -5.42 18.33
N PHE A 146 -14.38 -4.57 18.74
CA PHE A 146 -14.10 -3.29 18.08
C PHE A 146 -12.61 -3.09 17.91
N CYS A 147 -12.17 -2.30 16.92
CA CYS A 147 -10.77 -1.87 16.90
C CYS A 147 -10.46 -1.07 18.17
N LEU A 148 -9.28 -1.25 18.77
CA LEU A 148 -8.84 -0.47 19.93
C LEU A 148 -9.03 1.03 19.72
N LYS A 149 -8.61 1.56 18.56
CA LYS A 149 -8.76 2.97 18.19
C LYS A 149 -10.23 3.41 18.13
N CYS A 150 -11.10 2.57 17.58
CA CYS A 150 -12.53 2.87 17.48
C CYS A 150 -13.21 2.85 18.86
N PHE A 151 -12.85 1.89 19.70
CA PHE A 151 -13.32 1.81 21.07
C PHE A 151 -12.88 3.03 21.91
N GLN A 152 -11.60 3.40 21.84
CA GLN A 152 -11.06 4.56 22.57
C GLN A 152 -11.77 5.86 22.17
N LYS A 153 -11.98 6.11 20.87
CA LYS A 153 -12.74 7.27 20.37
C LYS A 153 -14.17 7.30 20.91
N TRP A 154 -14.82 6.13 20.98
CA TRP A 154 -16.18 6.02 21.49
C TRP A 154 -16.27 6.35 22.99
N ILE A 155 -15.35 5.84 23.80
CA ILE A 155 -15.26 6.15 25.24
C ILE A 155 -14.92 7.63 25.48
N GLN A 156 -13.98 8.19 24.71
CA GLN A 156 -13.58 9.61 24.79
C GLN A 156 -14.76 10.55 24.51
N SER A 157 -15.71 10.12 23.68
CA SER A 157 -16.97 10.83 23.41
C SER A 157 -17.98 10.73 24.57
N LYS A 158 -17.53 10.36 25.77
CA LYS A 158 -18.31 10.15 27.00
C LYS A 158 -19.40 9.07 26.91
N LYS A 159 -19.34 8.17 25.91
CA LYS A 159 -20.30 7.07 25.76
C LYS A 159 -19.76 5.80 26.42
N ARG A 160 -20.38 5.36 27.52
CA ARG A 160 -20.00 4.18 28.30
C ARG A 160 -20.84 2.94 27.97
N THR A 161 -21.22 2.78 26.71
CA THR A 161 -22.08 1.69 26.22
C THR A 161 -21.50 1.04 24.98
N CYS A 162 -21.80 -0.23 24.74
CA CYS A 162 -21.35 -0.97 23.57
C CYS A 162 -21.91 -0.34 22.27
N GLY A 163 -21.07 -0.11 21.27
CA GLY A 163 -21.49 0.49 19.99
C GLY A 163 -22.46 -0.37 19.16
N LYS A 164 -22.57 -1.67 19.46
CA LYS A 164 -23.46 -2.62 18.75
C LYS A 164 -24.77 -2.88 19.50
N CYS A 165 -24.70 -3.25 20.79
CA CYS A 165 -25.89 -3.62 21.58
C CYS A 165 -26.23 -2.67 22.73
N ARG A 166 -25.47 -1.59 22.92
CA ARG A 166 -25.64 -0.59 24.00
C ARG A 166 -25.50 -1.10 25.44
N ALA A 167 -25.07 -2.35 25.65
CA ALA A 167 -24.73 -2.86 26.98
C ALA A 167 -23.68 -1.97 27.69
N PRO A 168 -23.74 -1.80 29.02
CA PRO A 168 -22.81 -0.93 29.75
C PRO A 168 -21.36 -1.44 29.68
N ILE A 169 -20.42 -0.50 29.55
CA ILE A 169 -18.98 -0.78 29.55
C ILE A 169 -18.42 -0.44 30.95
N PRO A 170 -17.78 -1.39 31.65
CA PRO A 170 -17.19 -1.16 32.96
C PRO A 170 -16.13 -0.04 32.95
N ALA A 171 -16.07 0.74 34.03
CA ALA A 171 -15.16 1.89 34.14
C ALA A 171 -13.68 1.50 33.94
N LYS A 172 -13.26 0.40 34.59
CA LYS A 172 -11.90 -0.16 34.45
C LYS A 172 -11.54 -0.49 33.00
N MET A 173 -12.48 -1.02 32.22
CA MET A 173 -12.26 -1.34 30.81
C MET A 173 -12.22 -0.08 29.94
N ALA A 174 -13.05 0.91 30.25
CA ALA A 174 -13.08 2.18 29.53
C ALA A 174 -11.77 2.98 29.72
N GLU A 175 -11.15 2.88 30.89
CA GLU A 175 -9.86 3.50 31.21
C GLU A 175 -8.67 2.71 30.65
N GLN A 176 -8.73 1.38 30.72
CA GLN A 176 -7.64 0.49 30.29
C GLN A 176 -8.17 -0.63 29.38
N PRO A 177 -8.50 -0.32 28.10
CA PRO A 177 -8.97 -1.33 27.16
C PRO A 177 -7.86 -2.33 26.84
N ARG A 178 -8.11 -3.61 27.12
CA ARG A 178 -7.20 -4.72 26.81
C ARG A 178 -7.50 -5.29 25.43
N ILE A 179 -6.45 -5.64 24.70
CA ILE A 179 -6.54 -6.29 23.39
C ILE A 179 -6.86 -7.77 23.62
N ASN A 180 -7.81 -8.31 22.87
CA ASN A 180 -8.09 -9.74 22.86
C ASN A 180 -7.06 -10.46 21.97
N SER A 181 -6.00 -10.97 22.59
CA SER A 181 -4.90 -11.69 21.93
C SER A 181 -5.36 -12.96 21.21
N ALA A 182 -6.32 -13.71 21.76
CA ALA A 182 -6.89 -14.88 21.11
C ALA A 182 -7.63 -14.51 19.82
N LEU A 183 -8.39 -13.40 19.82
CA LEU A 183 -9.04 -12.92 18.59
C LEU A 183 -8.03 -12.35 17.58
N VAL A 184 -6.90 -11.80 18.05
CA VAL A 184 -5.76 -11.45 17.18
C VAL A 184 -5.21 -12.70 16.50
N GLU A 185 -4.99 -13.80 17.24
CA GLU A 185 -4.52 -15.07 16.70
C GLU A 185 -5.50 -15.62 15.67
N VAL A 186 -6.79 -15.65 15.96
CA VAL A 186 -7.83 -16.15 15.03
C VAL A 186 -7.90 -15.30 13.76
N ILE A 187 -7.95 -13.97 13.89
CA ILE A 187 -7.96 -13.06 12.71
C ILE A 187 -6.67 -13.24 11.90
N ARG A 188 -5.53 -13.49 12.56
CA ARG A 188 -4.24 -13.75 11.90
C ARG A 188 -4.26 -15.10 11.18
N MET A 189 -4.74 -16.16 11.82
CA MET A 189 -4.86 -17.50 11.23
C MET A 189 -5.81 -17.49 10.03
N ALA A 190 -6.97 -16.80 10.12
CA ALA A 190 -7.89 -16.68 8.99
C ALA A 190 -7.27 -15.88 7.82
N LYS A 191 -6.45 -14.86 8.10
CA LYS A 191 -5.67 -14.15 7.08
C LYS A 191 -4.56 -15.03 6.48
N ILE A 192 -3.95 -15.90 7.27
CA ILE A 192 -2.90 -16.84 6.84
C ILE A 192 -3.48 -17.98 6.01
N SER A 193 -4.66 -18.52 6.33
CA SER A 193 -5.35 -19.53 5.51
C SER A 193 -5.71 -19.00 4.12
N LYS A 194 -5.97 -17.69 3.98
CA LYS A 194 -6.09 -17.01 2.68
C LYS A 194 -4.78 -17.04 1.88
N ASN A 195 -3.64 -17.03 2.56
CA ASN A 195 -2.32 -17.18 1.94
C ASN A 195 -1.96 -18.64 1.64
N HIS A 196 -2.45 -19.63 2.41
CA HIS A 196 -2.14 -21.04 2.19
C HIS A 196 -3.02 -21.72 1.13
N ASN A 197 -4.27 -21.30 0.91
CA ASN A 197 -5.03 -21.71 -0.28
C ASN A 197 -4.75 -20.83 -1.52
N SER A 198 -3.78 -19.92 -1.41
CA SER A 198 -3.06 -19.40 -2.58
C SER A 198 -1.90 -20.31 -2.99
N ALA A 199 -1.80 -21.55 -2.46
CA ALA A 199 -0.99 -22.62 -3.03
C ALA A 199 -1.63 -23.22 -4.31
N GLY A 200 -2.23 -22.38 -5.16
CA GLY A 200 -1.96 -22.55 -6.58
C GLY A 200 -0.47 -22.27 -6.73
N SER A 201 0.32 -23.34 -6.95
CA SER A 201 1.77 -23.36 -7.24
C SER A 201 2.41 -21.99 -7.03
N ALA A 202 2.97 -21.73 -5.84
CA ALA A 202 3.50 -20.42 -5.46
C ALA A 202 4.34 -19.88 -6.61
N VAL A 203 3.76 -19.02 -7.44
CA VAL A 203 4.47 -18.46 -8.58
C VAL A 203 5.52 -17.60 -7.92
N PRO A 204 6.81 -17.96 -7.97
CA PRO A 204 7.83 -17.19 -7.31
C PRO A 204 7.65 -15.77 -7.82
N TYR A 205 7.51 -14.79 -6.93
CA TYR A 205 7.60 -13.41 -7.38
C TYR A 205 9.06 -13.20 -7.76
N HIS A 206 9.39 -13.51 -9.01
CA HIS A 206 10.70 -13.29 -9.57
C HIS A 206 10.91 -11.77 -9.63
N TYR A 207 11.49 -11.22 -8.56
CA TYR A 207 12.02 -9.86 -8.57
C TYR A 207 13.24 -9.85 -9.48
N MET A 208 13.06 -9.35 -10.70
CA MET A 208 14.15 -9.14 -11.64
C MET A 208 14.86 -7.84 -11.27
N ARG A 209 16.13 -7.93 -10.87
CA ARG A 209 16.96 -6.74 -10.61
C ARG A 209 17.07 -5.94 -11.90
N ASN A 210 17.32 -4.64 -11.78
CA ASN A 210 17.38 -3.77 -12.95
C ASN A 210 18.40 -4.26 -13.99
N ASP A 211 19.55 -4.73 -13.53
CA ASP A 211 20.65 -5.19 -14.41
C ASP A 211 20.36 -6.52 -15.10
N ASP A 212 19.40 -7.29 -14.59
CA ASP A 212 18.95 -8.55 -15.19
C ASP A 212 17.83 -8.33 -16.23
N ARG A 213 17.34 -7.09 -16.36
CA ARG A 213 16.28 -6.76 -17.34
C ARG A 213 16.89 -6.61 -18.73
N PRO A 214 16.18 -7.03 -19.78
CA PRO A 214 16.63 -6.78 -21.15
C PRO A 214 16.64 -5.29 -21.47
N ASP A 215 17.50 -4.89 -22.41
CA ASP A 215 17.59 -3.50 -22.89
C ASP A 215 16.30 -3.03 -23.57
N LYS A 216 15.48 -3.93 -24.10
CA LYS A 216 14.19 -3.59 -24.72
C LYS A 216 13.02 -3.90 -23.79
N ALA A 217 11.94 -3.14 -23.93
CA ALA A 217 10.67 -3.47 -23.31
C ALA A 217 10.19 -4.88 -23.72
N PHE A 218 9.62 -5.63 -22.77
CA PHE A 218 9.28 -7.04 -22.96
C PHE A 218 7.95 -7.39 -22.30
N THR A 219 7.20 -8.34 -22.84
CA THR A 219 6.00 -8.87 -22.20
C THR A 219 6.38 -9.97 -21.21
N THR A 220 5.80 -9.92 -20.00
CA THR A 220 5.98 -11.01 -19.01
C THR A 220 4.98 -12.14 -19.27
N ASP A 221 5.24 -13.34 -18.77
CA ASP A 221 4.33 -14.48 -18.88
C ASP A 221 2.95 -14.22 -18.24
N ARG A 222 2.86 -13.23 -17.36
CA ARG A 222 1.61 -12.76 -16.74
C ARG A 222 0.74 -11.92 -17.69
N ALA A 223 1.27 -11.49 -18.83
CA ALA A 223 0.56 -10.66 -19.79
C ALA A 223 -0.51 -11.49 -20.51
N LYS A 224 -1.77 -11.34 -20.09
CA LYS A 224 -2.93 -12.03 -20.69
C LYS A 224 -3.28 -11.57 -22.12
N LYS A 225 -2.68 -10.48 -22.61
CA LYS A 225 -2.93 -9.93 -23.95
C LYS A 225 -1.61 -9.49 -24.59
N ALA A 226 -1.49 -9.75 -25.89
CA ALA A 226 -0.37 -9.34 -26.71
C ALA A 226 -0.24 -7.82 -26.83
N GLY A 227 0.97 -7.35 -27.17
CA GLY A 227 1.29 -5.94 -27.38
C GLY A 227 1.91 -5.22 -26.18
N LYS A 228 2.41 -4.01 -26.43
CA LYS A 228 3.17 -3.21 -25.43
C LYS A 228 2.32 -2.70 -24.26
N ALA A 229 0.98 -2.79 -24.31
CA ALA A 229 0.09 -2.32 -23.25
C ALA A 229 0.21 -3.09 -21.92
N ASN A 230 0.72 -4.33 -21.97
CA ASN A 230 1.04 -5.16 -20.81
C ASN A 230 2.55 -5.45 -20.70
N ALA A 231 3.38 -4.71 -21.46
CA ALA A 231 4.82 -4.87 -21.43
C ALA A 231 5.44 -4.21 -20.19
N SER A 232 6.54 -4.79 -19.73
CA SER A 232 7.47 -4.22 -18.76
C SER A 232 8.50 -3.35 -19.47
N SER A 233 9.03 -2.34 -18.77
CA SER A 233 9.86 -1.29 -19.37
C SER A 233 11.30 -1.68 -19.70
N GLY A 234 11.69 -2.95 -19.65
CA GLY A 234 13.11 -3.31 -19.77
C GLY A 234 13.97 -2.69 -18.65
N GLN A 235 15.29 -2.65 -18.86
CA GLN A 235 16.28 -2.06 -17.96
C GLN A 235 16.18 -0.53 -17.94
N ILE A 236 16.26 0.07 -16.75
CA ILE A 236 16.46 1.52 -16.59
C ILE A 236 17.95 1.82 -16.74
N PHE A 237 18.31 2.70 -17.66
CA PHE A 237 19.69 3.02 -18.01
C PHE A 237 20.31 4.15 -17.19
N VAL A 238 19.47 4.91 -16.48
CA VAL A 238 19.90 6.04 -15.66
C VAL A 238 19.84 5.70 -14.17
N THR A 239 20.68 6.37 -13.37
CA THR A 239 20.78 6.12 -11.92
C THR A 239 20.01 7.12 -11.06
N ILE A 240 19.29 8.05 -11.68
CA ILE A 240 18.49 9.04 -10.94
C ILE A 240 17.42 8.36 -10.08
N ALA A 241 17.15 8.95 -8.91
CA ALA A 241 16.02 8.54 -8.09
C ALA A 241 14.67 8.84 -8.79
N PRO A 242 13.59 8.11 -8.48
CA PRO A 242 12.27 8.35 -9.07
C PRO A 242 11.71 9.76 -8.83
N ASP A 243 12.15 10.42 -7.77
CA ASP A 243 11.78 11.77 -7.35
C ASP A 243 12.77 12.86 -7.80
N HIS A 244 13.80 12.51 -8.59
CA HIS A 244 14.81 13.44 -9.10
C HIS A 244 14.21 14.60 -9.92
N PHE A 245 14.52 15.82 -9.51
CA PHE A 245 14.16 17.06 -10.21
C PHE A 245 15.23 17.49 -11.21
N GLY A 246 14.81 18.17 -12.28
CA GLY A 246 15.73 18.79 -13.22
C GLY A 246 16.28 17.83 -14.28
N PRO A 247 17.34 18.24 -15.00
CA PRO A 247 17.91 17.46 -16.09
C PRO A 247 18.62 16.21 -15.57
N ILE A 248 18.82 15.24 -16.47
CA ILE A 248 19.56 14.01 -16.20
C ILE A 248 20.97 14.22 -16.74
N LEU A 249 21.91 14.49 -15.83
CA LEU A 249 23.29 14.83 -16.17
C LEU A 249 24.13 13.59 -16.47
N ALA A 250 25.32 13.80 -17.05
CA ALA A 250 26.27 12.75 -17.44
C ALA A 250 26.60 11.75 -16.31
N GLU A 251 26.75 12.25 -15.09
CA GLU A 251 26.99 11.44 -13.89
C GLU A 251 25.88 10.40 -13.60
N ASN A 252 24.67 10.62 -14.12
CA ASN A 252 23.52 9.73 -13.94
C ASN A 252 23.28 8.79 -15.13
N ASP A 253 24.18 8.80 -16.11
CA ASP A 253 24.17 7.95 -17.29
C ASP A 253 25.48 7.15 -17.32
N PRO A 254 25.57 6.07 -16.53
CA PRO A 254 26.81 5.32 -16.34
C PRO A 254 27.34 4.65 -17.61
N ARG A 255 26.49 4.48 -18.64
CA ARG A 255 26.86 3.80 -19.89
C ARG A 255 27.43 4.76 -20.93
N ARG A 256 26.79 5.90 -21.17
CA ARG A 256 27.25 6.84 -22.22
C ARG A 256 28.01 8.03 -21.64
N ASN A 257 27.86 8.33 -20.35
CA ASN A 257 28.40 9.50 -19.68
C ASN A 257 28.06 10.81 -20.41
N MET A 258 26.85 10.90 -20.95
CA MET A 258 26.35 12.07 -21.69
C MET A 258 25.15 12.72 -21.01
N GLY A 259 24.41 11.95 -20.22
CA GLY A 259 23.12 12.36 -19.69
C GLY A 259 22.05 12.27 -20.76
N VAL A 260 20.83 12.73 -20.44
CA VAL A 260 19.74 12.79 -21.41
C VAL A 260 19.66 14.21 -21.98
N ARG A 261 19.97 14.35 -23.26
CA ARG A 261 20.04 15.63 -23.96
C ARG A 261 18.70 16.02 -24.57
N VAL A 262 18.46 17.33 -24.60
CA VAL A 262 17.31 17.89 -25.32
C VAL A 262 17.36 17.47 -26.78
N GLY A 263 16.23 17.02 -27.30
CA GLY A 263 16.10 16.50 -28.66
C GLY A 263 16.24 14.98 -28.77
N GLU A 264 16.68 14.27 -27.72
CA GLU A 264 16.69 12.81 -27.74
C GLU A 264 15.28 12.24 -27.92
N THR A 265 15.18 11.22 -28.77
CA THR A 265 13.93 10.56 -29.16
C THR A 265 13.95 9.07 -28.82
N TRP A 266 12.76 8.54 -28.54
CA TRP A 266 12.51 7.14 -28.24
C TRP A 266 11.28 6.64 -28.98
N GLU A 267 11.21 5.34 -29.24
CA GLU A 267 10.09 4.75 -29.97
C GLU A 267 8.75 4.99 -29.25
N ASP A 268 8.75 4.87 -27.92
CA ASP A 268 7.55 4.97 -27.12
C ASP A 268 7.81 5.39 -25.65
N ARG A 269 6.74 5.35 -24.85
CA ARG A 269 6.74 5.72 -23.43
C ARG A 269 7.43 4.70 -22.53
N LEU A 270 7.66 3.46 -22.96
CA LEU A 270 8.45 2.47 -22.21
C LEU A 270 9.93 2.76 -22.40
N GLU A 271 10.39 3.01 -23.61
CA GLU A 271 11.79 3.39 -23.86
C GLU A 271 12.13 4.74 -23.23
N CYS A 272 11.24 5.73 -23.33
CA CYS A 272 11.39 7.01 -22.63
C CYS A 272 11.55 6.84 -21.10
N ARG A 273 10.85 5.85 -20.52
CA ARG A 273 10.96 5.51 -19.10
C ARG A 273 12.33 4.92 -18.75
N GLN A 274 12.94 4.14 -19.64
CA GLN A 274 14.28 3.57 -19.40
C GLN A 274 15.34 4.64 -19.21
N TRP A 275 15.16 5.78 -19.86
CA TRP A 275 16.03 6.95 -19.75
C TRP A 275 15.63 7.92 -18.64
N GLY A 276 14.60 7.63 -17.84
CA GLY A 276 14.16 8.46 -16.71
C GLY A 276 13.63 9.85 -17.08
N ALA A 277 13.61 10.20 -18.37
CA ALA A 277 13.05 11.45 -18.89
C ALA A 277 11.59 11.61 -18.41
N HIS A 278 10.84 10.52 -18.44
CA HIS A 278 9.53 10.42 -17.82
C HIS A 278 9.21 8.99 -17.39
N PHE A 279 9.25 8.71 -16.08
CA PHE A 279 9.10 7.35 -15.57
C PHE A 279 7.72 6.71 -15.81
N PRO A 280 6.56 7.37 -15.61
CA PRO A 280 5.28 6.74 -15.89
C PRO A 280 5.14 6.37 -17.38
N HIS A 281 4.68 5.16 -17.70
CA HIS A 281 4.47 4.76 -19.10
C HIS A 281 3.03 5.00 -19.60
N VAL A 282 2.11 5.34 -18.68
CA VAL A 282 0.69 5.65 -19.00
C VAL A 282 0.32 7.07 -18.56
N ALA A 283 0.53 7.40 -17.28
CA ALA A 283 0.14 8.70 -16.73
C ALA A 283 0.87 9.85 -17.43
N GLY A 284 0.20 10.99 -17.61
CA GLY A 284 0.83 12.18 -18.19
C GLY A 284 1.77 12.91 -17.23
N ILE A 285 1.60 12.74 -15.92
CA ILE A 285 2.34 13.45 -14.87
C ILE A 285 3.13 12.43 -14.03
N ALA A 286 4.40 12.72 -13.77
CA ALA A 286 5.21 12.05 -12.75
C ALA A 286 5.36 12.99 -11.55
N GLY A 287 5.01 12.52 -10.35
CA GLY A 287 5.03 13.35 -9.16
C GLY A 287 4.54 12.66 -7.91
N GLN A 288 4.86 13.24 -6.75
CA GLN A 288 4.16 12.95 -5.50
C GLN A 288 3.46 14.20 -4.98
N SER A 289 2.25 14.03 -4.44
CA SER A 289 1.38 15.13 -3.98
C SER A 289 1.95 15.94 -2.80
N THR A 290 3.01 15.45 -2.15
CA THR A 290 3.69 16.09 -1.02
C THR A 290 5.09 16.58 -1.37
N HIS A 291 5.61 16.26 -2.56
CA HIS A 291 7.00 16.52 -2.93
C HIS A 291 7.12 17.42 -4.16
N GLY A 292 6.29 17.20 -5.18
CA GLY A 292 6.32 17.95 -6.44
C GLY A 292 6.23 17.03 -7.65
N ALA A 293 6.08 17.62 -8.82
CA ALA A 293 6.09 16.94 -10.11
C ALA A 293 7.49 17.02 -10.75
N GLN A 294 8.06 15.87 -11.13
CA GLN A 294 9.38 15.78 -11.76
C GLN A 294 9.30 15.91 -13.29
N SER A 295 8.21 15.42 -13.90
CA SER A 295 8.06 15.44 -15.36
C SER A 295 6.61 15.38 -15.83
N VAL A 296 6.36 15.89 -17.03
CA VAL A 296 5.08 15.79 -17.74
C VAL A 296 5.26 15.33 -19.18
N ALA A 297 4.22 14.69 -19.71
CA ALA A 297 4.14 14.25 -21.10
C ALA A 297 2.96 14.93 -21.81
N LEU A 298 3.26 15.64 -22.90
CA LEU A 298 2.29 16.17 -23.86
C LEU A 298 1.97 15.08 -24.88
N SER A 299 0.72 14.62 -24.97
CA SER A 299 0.37 13.41 -25.73
C SER A 299 -1.02 13.42 -26.38
N GLY A 300 -1.72 14.57 -26.50
CA GLY A 300 -3.07 14.59 -27.10
C GLY A 300 -4.15 14.04 -26.19
N GLY A 301 -3.88 13.95 -24.88
CA GLY A 301 -4.76 13.28 -23.95
C GLY A 301 -5.91 14.14 -23.45
N TYR A 302 -5.78 15.47 -23.51
CA TYR A 302 -6.72 16.44 -22.97
C TYR A 302 -6.98 17.54 -24.00
N GLU A 303 -8.25 17.85 -24.25
CA GLU A 303 -8.64 18.82 -25.27
C GLU A 303 -8.22 20.25 -24.89
N ASP A 304 -8.18 20.53 -23.59
CA ASP A 304 -7.78 21.82 -23.02
C ASP A 304 -6.27 22.12 -23.07
N ASP A 305 -5.44 21.18 -23.55
CA ASP A 305 -4.00 21.38 -23.74
C ASP A 305 -3.75 22.33 -24.92
N GLU A 306 -2.85 23.31 -24.74
CA GLU A 306 -2.39 24.25 -25.77
C GLU A 306 -0.86 24.26 -25.79
N ASP A 307 -0.23 24.04 -26.94
CA ASP A 307 1.24 23.93 -27.04
C ASP A 307 1.83 24.98 -27.97
N HIS A 308 2.66 25.86 -27.41
CA HIS A 308 3.34 26.96 -28.09
C HIS A 308 4.87 26.79 -28.09
N GLY A 309 5.36 25.56 -27.85
CA GLY A 309 6.79 25.25 -27.88
C GLY A 309 7.51 25.73 -26.61
N GLU A 310 7.84 27.02 -26.55
CA GLU A 310 8.53 27.64 -25.40
C GLU A 310 7.67 27.68 -24.14
N TRP A 311 6.36 27.71 -24.31
CA TRP A 311 5.37 27.59 -23.23
C TRP A 311 4.17 26.77 -23.71
N PHE A 312 3.39 26.27 -22.76
CA PHE A 312 2.18 25.51 -23.05
C PHE A 312 1.21 25.60 -21.87
N LEU A 313 -0.08 25.41 -22.14
CA LEU A 313 -1.09 25.13 -21.13
C LEU A 313 -1.24 23.62 -21.00
N TYR A 314 -1.13 23.14 -19.77
CA TYR A 314 -1.23 21.71 -19.45
C TYR A 314 -2.42 21.43 -18.55
N THR A 315 -3.22 20.45 -18.94
CA THR A 315 -4.40 20.04 -18.19
C THR A 315 -4.05 19.01 -17.12
N GLY A 316 -4.64 19.18 -15.94
CA GLY A 316 -4.53 18.19 -14.87
C GLY A 316 -5.10 16.83 -15.29
N SER A 317 -4.75 15.80 -14.52
CA SER A 317 -5.31 14.47 -14.67
C SER A 317 -6.66 14.31 -13.93
N GLY A 318 -7.43 13.27 -14.29
CA GLY A 318 -8.72 12.96 -13.65
C GLY A 318 -9.91 13.63 -14.35
N GLY A 319 -11.03 13.72 -13.63
CA GLY A 319 -12.30 14.21 -14.18
C GLY A 319 -13.01 13.20 -15.11
N ARG A 320 -12.57 11.94 -15.11
CA ARG A 320 -12.99 10.89 -16.05
C ARG A 320 -13.53 9.69 -15.31
N ASP A 321 -14.60 9.09 -15.83
CA ASP A 321 -14.99 7.74 -15.41
C ASP A 321 -14.07 6.70 -16.07
N LEU A 322 -13.31 6.01 -15.22
CA LEU A 322 -12.37 4.94 -15.60
C LEU A 322 -12.87 3.56 -15.14
N SER A 323 -14.15 3.43 -14.80
CA SER A 323 -14.80 2.15 -14.54
C SER A 323 -14.59 1.15 -15.70
N GLY A 324 -14.60 -0.15 -15.39
CA GLY A 324 -14.40 -1.20 -16.39
C GLY A 324 -12.97 -1.33 -16.91
N ASN A 325 -11.96 -1.05 -16.07
CA ASN A 325 -10.54 -1.21 -16.39
C ASN A 325 -10.05 -0.31 -17.56
N LYS A 326 -10.69 0.86 -17.72
CA LYS A 326 -10.27 1.86 -18.71
C LYS A 326 -9.04 2.60 -18.19
N ARG A 327 -8.05 2.82 -19.08
CA ARG A 327 -6.87 3.65 -18.77
C ARG A 327 -7.06 5.12 -19.12
N THR A 328 -7.98 5.41 -20.04
CA THR A 328 -8.37 6.75 -20.44
C THR A 328 -9.85 6.74 -20.85
N ASN A 329 -10.47 7.91 -20.77
CA ASN A 329 -11.80 8.18 -21.31
C ASN A 329 -11.74 9.56 -21.97
N LYS A 330 -12.35 9.72 -23.14
CA LYS A 330 -12.36 11.01 -23.84
C LYS A 330 -13.26 12.01 -23.12
N GLU A 331 -14.38 11.51 -22.60
CA GLU A 331 -15.39 12.32 -21.92
C GLU A 331 -14.95 12.68 -20.50
N GLN A 332 -15.07 13.96 -20.16
CA GLN A 332 -14.94 14.44 -18.79
C GLN A 332 -16.31 14.38 -18.12
N SER A 333 -16.43 13.58 -17.07
CA SER A 333 -17.69 13.34 -16.35
C SER A 333 -17.77 14.01 -14.98
N SER A 334 -16.69 14.66 -14.52
CA SER A 334 -16.64 15.34 -13.22
C SER A 334 -15.52 16.38 -13.14
N ASP A 335 -15.66 17.31 -12.19
CA ASP A 335 -14.64 18.33 -11.95
C ASP A 335 -13.30 17.71 -11.51
N GLN A 336 -12.22 18.18 -12.13
CA GLN A 336 -10.88 17.84 -11.70
C GLN A 336 -10.55 18.49 -10.34
N LYS A 337 -9.72 17.80 -9.55
CA LYS A 337 -9.30 18.24 -8.22
C LYS A 337 -7.79 18.45 -8.15
N PHE A 338 -7.34 19.37 -7.31
CA PHE A 338 -5.92 19.53 -6.97
C PHE A 338 -5.51 18.52 -5.90
N GLU A 339 -5.58 17.25 -6.27
CA GLU A 339 -5.20 16.10 -5.45
C GLU A 339 -4.20 15.24 -6.24
N LYS A 340 -3.49 14.33 -5.55
CA LYS A 340 -2.57 13.37 -6.19
C LYS A 340 -1.58 14.07 -7.13
N LEU A 341 -1.52 13.68 -8.40
CA LEU A 341 -0.58 14.23 -9.39
C LEU A 341 -0.85 15.72 -9.69
N ASN A 342 -2.10 16.17 -9.60
CA ASN A 342 -2.43 17.58 -9.80
C ASN A 342 -1.93 18.42 -8.61
N ALA A 343 -1.95 17.86 -7.39
CA ALA A 343 -1.32 18.49 -6.23
C ALA A 343 0.21 18.57 -6.40
N ALA A 344 0.83 17.56 -7.01
CA ALA A 344 2.26 17.56 -7.32
C ALA A 344 2.65 18.71 -8.25
N LEU A 345 1.89 18.94 -9.34
CA LEU A 345 2.05 20.10 -10.21
C LEU A 345 1.89 21.42 -9.46
N ARG A 346 0.87 21.52 -8.60
CA ARG A 346 0.64 22.71 -7.77
C ARG A 346 1.82 23.00 -6.83
N ILE A 347 2.42 21.97 -6.23
CA ILE A 347 3.63 22.12 -5.41
C ILE A 347 4.79 22.62 -6.26
N SER A 348 5.05 22.02 -7.43
CA SER A 348 6.13 22.49 -8.31
C SER A 348 5.92 23.93 -8.78
N CYS A 349 4.67 24.36 -8.99
CA CYS A 349 4.34 25.76 -9.28
C CYS A 349 4.67 26.68 -8.09
N LEU A 350 4.23 26.31 -6.87
CA LEU A 350 4.50 27.08 -5.65
C LEU A 350 5.98 27.18 -5.31
N LYS A 351 6.74 26.12 -5.58
CA LYS A 351 8.17 26.01 -5.22
C LYS A 351 9.12 26.40 -6.35
N GLY A 352 8.63 26.60 -7.57
CA GLY A 352 9.44 26.88 -8.74
C GLY A 352 10.33 25.70 -9.15
N TYR A 353 9.90 24.46 -8.87
CA TYR A 353 10.71 23.28 -9.19
C TYR A 353 10.78 23.01 -10.71
N PRO A 354 11.93 22.53 -11.20
CA PRO A 354 12.10 22.18 -12.60
C PRO A 354 11.31 20.93 -12.96
N VAL A 355 10.62 20.97 -14.09
CA VAL A 355 9.79 19.87 -14.62
C VAL A 355 10.33 19.47 -15.99
N ARG A 356 10.76 18.22 -16.13
CA ARG A 356 11.14 17.67 -17.45
C ARG A 356 9.91 17.52 -18.33
N VAL A 357 10.02 17.89 -19.60
CA VAL A 357 8.91 17.80 -20.56
C VAL A 357 9.28 16.83 -21.68
N VAL A 358 8.37 15.91 -21.96
CA VAL A 358 8.44 15.06 -23.15
C VAL A 358 7.23 15.31 -24.05
N ARG A 359 7.46 15.42 -25.36
CA ARG A 359 6.41 15.55 -26.38
C ARG A 359 6.27 14.24 -27.13
N SER A 360 5.04 13.81 -27.36
CA SER A 360 4.71 12.59 -28.08
C SER A 360 4.05 12.93 -29.41
N HIS A 361 4.38 12.18 -30.45
CA HIS A 361 3.74 12.27 -31.78
C HIS A 361 2.22 12.05 -31.76
N LYS A 362 1.67 11.59 -30.63
CA LYS A 362 0.22 11.43 -30.40
C LYS A 362 -0.51 12.75 -30.22
N GLU A 363 0.18 13.83 -29.83
CA GLU A 363 -0.40 15.17 -29.84
C GLU A 363 -0.47 15.67 -31.29
N LYS A 364 -1.62 15.46 -31.94
CA LYS A 364 -1.80 15.81 -33.36
C LYS A 364 -2.08 17.28 -33.60
N ARG A 365 -2.45 18.04 -32.56
CA ARG A 365 -2.82 19.45 -32.68
C ARG A 365 -1.64 20.39 -32.50
N SER A 366 -0.52 19.89 -31.96
CA SER A 366 0.71 20.68 -31.76
C SER A 366 1.66 20.54 -32.93
N SER A 367 2.07 21.66 -33.51
CA SER A 367 3.17 21.72 -34.49
C SER A 367 4.55 21.42 -33.89
N TYR A 368 4.66 21.38 -32.56
CA TYR A 368 5.90 21.10 -31.83
C TYR A 368 6.07 19.62 -31.48
N ALA A 369 5.00 18.81 -31.63
CA ALA A 369 5.09 17.38 -31.43
C ALA A 369 6.07 16.74 -32.45
N PRO A 370 6.86 15.72 -32.05
CA PRO A 370 7.71 15.02 -33.01
C PRO A 370 6.86 14.24 -34.02
N GLU A 371 7.39 13.98 -35.22
CA GLU A 371 6.69 13.20 -36.25
C GLU A 371 6.40 11.76 -35.81
N SER A 372 7.31 11.18 -35.02
CA SER A 372 7.19 9.84 -34.47
C SER A 372 7.76 9.77 -33.05
N GLY A 373 7.34 8.74 -32.31
CA GLY A 373 7.89 8.44 -30.99
C GLY A 373 7.60 9.49 -29.92
N VAL A 374 8.56 9.61 -28.99
CA VAL A 374 8.55 10.55 -27.85
C VAL A 374 9.90 11.28 -27.84
N ARG A 375 9.89 12.61 -27.72
CA ARG A 375 11.09 13.46 -27.67
C ARG A 375 11.20 14.16 -26.32
N TYR A 376 12.39 14.24 -25.76
CA TYR A 376 12.67 15.07 -24.59
C TYR A 376 12.96 16.51 -24.99
N ASP A 377 12.13 17.44 -24.51
CA ASP A 377 12.18 18.85 -24.89
C ASP A 377 12.75 19.75 -23.79
N GLY A 378 13.40 19.14 -22.80
CA GLY A 378 14.14 19.85 -21.76
C GLY A 378 13.33 20.13 -20.51
N VAL A 379 13.78 21.15 -19.79
CA VAL A 379 13.29 21.50 -18.45
C VAL A 379 12.48 22.80 -18.53
N TYR A 380 11.29 22.75 -17.97
CA TYR A 380 10.36 23.87 -17.86
C TYR A 380 10.08 24.18 -16.39
N ARG A 381 9.41 25.30 -16.13
CA ARG A 381 8.86 25.66 -14.82
C ARG A 381 7.36 25.91 -14.95
N ILE A 382 6.61 25.70 -13.87
CA ILE A 382 5.17 25.99 -13.86
C ILE A 382 4.97 27.40 -13.32
N GLU A 383 4.61 28.34 -14.18
CA GLU A 383 4.43 29.74 -13.76
C GLU A 383 3.15 29.95 -12.95
N LYS A 384 2.05 29.31 -13.36
CA LYS A 384 0.74 29.48 -12.73
C LYS A 384 -0.06 28.18 -12.76
N CYS A 385 -0.92 27.99 -11.76
CA CYS A 385 -1.91 26.92 -11.71
C CYS A 385 -3.26 27.50 -11.29
N TRP A 386 -4.31 27.26 -12.06
CA TRP A 386 -5.66 27.74 -11.78
C TRP A 386 -6.71 26.70 -12.22
N ARG A 387 -7.98 26.98 -11.93
CA ARG A 387 -9.11 26.21 -12.45
C ARG A 387 -9.79 27.04 -13.53
N LYS A 388 -10.16 26.39 -14.64
CA LYS A 388 -11.03 26.96 -15.69
C LYS A 388 -12.14 25.97 -16.00
N ILE A 389 -13.22 26.46 -16.60
CA ILE A 389 -14.24 25.59 -17.21
C ILE A 389 -13.58 24.97 -18.45
N GLY A 390 -13.53 23.64 -18.51
CA GLY A 390 -12.90 22.91 -19.60
C GLY A 390 -13.82 22.75 -20.82
N ILE A 391 -13.22 22.44 -21.97
CA ILE A 391 -13.94 22.15 -23.21
C ILE A 391 -14.59 20.76 -23.10
N GLN A 392 -15.91 20.70 -23.28
CA GLN A 392 -16.65 19.44 -23.43
C GLN A 392 -16.82 19.17 -24.92
N VAL A 393 -16.14 18.16 -25.45
CA VAL A 393 -16.37 17.71 -26.83
C VAL A 393 -17.65 16.88 -26.81
N THR A 394 -18.73 17.47 -27.30
CA THR A 394 -20.02 16.80 -27.55
C THR A 394 -19.94 15.77 -28.65
#